data_AF-A0A392MTU5-F1
#
_entry.id   AF-A0A392MTU5-F1
#
_cell.length_a   1.000
_cell.length_b   1.000
_cell.length_c   1.000
_cell.angle_alpha   90.00
_cell.angle_beta   90.00
_cell.angle_gamma   90.00
#
_symmetry.space_group_name_H-M   'P 1'
#
loop_
_entity.id
_entity.type
_entity.pdbx_description
1 polymer ?
#
loop_
_entity_poly.entity_id
_entity_poly.type
_entity_poly.pdbx_seq_one_letter_code
_entity_poly.pdbx_strand_id
1 'polypeptide(L)'
;VYGDCDGKLVDEDYPTNPENELAKLRLTSEQGWSSLAHHLGFSPLIFRLGGIYGPGRSAVDTIIKQKPLSEGQKRRKHRKYTSRVHVEDICQALMATIYTPSS
;
A
#
# COMPACT_ATOMS: atom_id res chain seq x y z
N VAL A 1 -6.67 2.12 -1.15
CA VAL A 1 -8.11 1.80 -1.16
C VAL A 1 -8.90 2.64 -0.16
N TYR A 2 -8.28 3.09 0.94
CA TYR A 2 -8.93 3.88 1.99
C TYR A 2 -9.21 5.37 1.70
N GLY A 3 -8.62 5.96 0.66
CA GLY A 3 -8.79 7.40 0.37
C GLY A 3 -7.92 8.30 1.27
N ASP A 4 -8.32 9.55 1.44
CA ASP A 4 -7.78 10.43 2.49
C ASP A 4 -8.51 10.17 3.82
N CYS A 5 -7.75 9.84 4.85
CA CYS A 5 -8.27 9.52 6.18
C CYS A 5 -7.95 10.61 7.21
N ASP A 6 -7.42 11.76 6.78
CA ASP A 6 -7.11 12.93 7.63
C ASP A 6 -6.30 12.58 8.89
N GLY A 7 -5.32 11.69 8.75
CA GLY A 7 -4.43 11.30 9.85
C GLY A 7 -5.02 10.29 10.85
N LYS A 8 -6.21 9.74 10.60
CA LYS A 8 -6.76 8.63 11.40
C LYS A 8 -5.85 7.40 11.32
N LEU A 9 -5.85 6.63 12.40
CA LEU A 9 -5.29 5.28 12.40
C LEU A 9 -6.28 4.37 11.66
N VAL A 10 -5.77 3.64 10.67
CA VAL A 10 -6.55 2.85 9.71
C VAL A 10 -6.04 1.42 9.75
N ASP A 11 -6.95 0.48 9.94
CA ASP A 11 -6.73 -0.97 9.90
C ASP A 11 -7.50 -1.62 8.73
N GLU A 12 -7.54 -2.95 8.70
CA GLU A 12 -8.18 -3.76 7.67
C GLU A 12 -9.70 -3.58 7.64
N ASP A 13 -10.33 -3.30 8.78
CA ASP A 13 -11.77 -3.14 8.96
C ASP A 13 -12.28 -1.74 8.57
N TYR A 14 -11.37 -0.78 8.41
CA TYR A 14 -11.73 0.57 7.98
C TYR A 14 -12.40 0.58 6.59
N PRO A 15 -13.52 1.31 6.40
CA PRO A 15 -14.22 1.34 5.11
C PRO A 15 -13.34 1.82 3.96
N THR A 16 -13.40 1.13 2.83
CA THR A 16 -12.70 1.54 1.62
C THR A 16 -13.39 2.77 0.99
N ASN A 17 -12.62 3.80 0.65
CA ASN A 17 -13.08 5.00 -0.03
C ASN A 17 -12.12 5.38 -1.18
N PRO A 18 -12.15 4.66 -2.33
CA PRO A 18 -11.21 4.91 -3.42
C PRO A 18 -11.54 6.18 -4.22
N GLU A 19 -10.77 7.25 -3.99
CA GLU A 19 -11.01 8.57 -4.60
C GLU A 19 -10.50 8.73 -6.04
N ASN A 20 -9.58 7.88 -6.50
CA ASN A 20 -8.99 7.98 -7.84
C ASN A 20 -9.05 6.65 -8.59
N GLU A 21 -8.94 6.72 -9.92
CA GLU A 21 -9.05 5.55 -10.80
C GLU A 21 -8.07 4.43 -10.44
N LEU A 22 -6.82 4.77 -10.10
CA LEU A 22 -5.85 3.76 -9.66
C LEU A 22 -6.27 3.08 -8.34
N ALA A 23 -6.90 3.81 -7.42
CA ALA A 23 -7.42 3.24 -6.17
C ALA A 23 -8.65 2.35 -6.42
N LYS A 24 -9.52 2.73 -7.36
CA LYS A 24 -10.67 1.92 -7.80
C LYS A 24 -10.19 0.62 -8.43
N LEU A 25 -9.24 0.69 -9.37
CA LEU A 25 -8.64 -0.49 -10.01
C LEU A 25 -8.04 -1.45 -8.98
N ARG A 26 -7.33 -0.94 -7.96
CA ARG A 26 -6.80 -1.78 -6.88
C ARG A 26 -7.91 -2.48 -6.09
N LEU A 27 -8.98 -1.76 -5.75
CA LEU A 27 -10.11 -2.35 -5.03
C LEU A 27 -10.82 -3.42 -5.88
N THR A 28 -11.01 -3.17 -7.18
CA THR A 28 -11.56 -4.16 -8.12
C THR A 28 -10.67 -5.40 -8.21
N SER A 29 -9.34 -5.24 -8.30
CA SER A 29 -8.42 -6.37 -8.28
C SER A 29 -8.49 -7.15 -6.97
N GLU A 30 -8.54 -6.47 -5.83
CA GLU A 30 -8.68 -7.09 -4.51
C GLU A 30 -9.94 -7.96 -4.42
N GLN A 31 -11.08 -7.43 -4.86
CA GLN A 31 -12.37 -8.14 -4.91
C GLN A 31 -12.33 -9.33 -5.88
N GLY A 32 -11.69 -9.16 -7.05
CA GLY A 32 -11.54 -10.22 -8.04
C GLY A 32 -10.72 -11.41 -7.52
N TRP A 33 -9.58 -11.13 -6.90
CA TRP A 33 -8.75 -12.17 -6.26
C TRP A 33 -9.49 -12.85 -5.11
N SER A 34 -10.24 -12.09 -4.31
CA SER A 34 -11.02 -12.65 -3.21
C SER A 34 -12.13 -13.59 -3.69
N SER A 35 -12.85 -13.18 -4.73
CA SER A 35 -13.89 -14.00 -5.36
C SER A 35 -13.32 -15.30 -5.94
N LEU A 36 -12.18 -15.21 -6.64
CA LEU A 36 -11.50 -16.38 -7.18
C LEU A 36 -11.03 -17.34 -6.08
N ALA A 37 -10.40 -16.81 -5.03
CA ALA A 37 -9.92 -17.60 -3.90
C ALA A 37 -11.07 -18.34 -3.20
N HIS A 38 -12.18 -17.63 -2.94
CA HIS A 38 -13.39 -18.22 -2.39
C HIS A 38 -13.97 -19.32 -3.29
N HIS A 39 -14.00 -19.10 -4.61
CA HIS A 39 -14.46 -20.11 -5.57
C HIS A 39 -13.58 -21.38 -5.58
N LEU A 40 -12.28 -21.21 -5.37
CA LEU A 40 -11.32 -22.31 -5.33
C LEU A 40 -11.14 -22.93 -3.93
N GLY A 41 -11.83 -22.42 -2.91
CA GLY A 41 -11.83 -22.96 -1.56
C GLY A 41 -10.61 -22.60 -0.71
N PHE A 42 -9.94 -21.48 -0.98
CA PHE A 42 -8.87 -20.97 -0.13
C PHE A 42 -9.09 -19.51 0.29
N SER A 43 -8.51 -19.14 1.44
CA SER A 43 -8.55 -17.77 1.96
C SER A 43 -7.39 -16.95 1.38
N PRO A 44 -7.65 -15.84 0.68
CA PRO A 44 -6.59 -14.98 0.16
C PRO A 44 -6.00 -14.15 1.32
N LEU A 45 -4.70 -13.87 1.23
CA LEU A 45 -4.03 -12.90 2.10
C LEU A 45 -3.78 -11.60 1.31
N ILE A 46 -4.34 -10.50 1.80
CA ILE A 46 -4.30 -9.20 1.11
C ILE A 46 -3.51 -8.20 1.95
N PHE A 47 -2.43 -7.66 1.39
CA PHE A 47 -1.62 -6.62 2.02
C PHE A 47 -1.93 -5.26 1.42
N ARG A 48 -2.61 -4.40 2.18
CA ARG A 48 -2.91 -3.00 1.79
C ARG A 48 -1.77 -2.07 2.18
N LEU A 49 -0.66 -2.14 1.44
CA LEU A 49 0.56 -1.42 1.76
C LEU A 49 0.44 0.10 1.59
N GLY A 50 1.08 0.82 2.53
CA GLY A 50 1.30 2.27 2.43
C GLY A 50 2.36 2.66 1.39
N GLY A 51 2.87 3.89 1.49
CA GLY A 51 3.89 4.38 0.56
C GLY A 51 5.25 3.69 0.72
N ILE A 52 5.57 2.76 -0.18
CA ILE A 52 6.82 1.98 -0.13
C ILE A 52 8.06 2.85 -0.35
N TYR A 53 9.09 2.66 0.47
CA TYR A 53 10.40 3.29 0.32
C TYR A 53 11.53 2.29 0.53
N GLY A 54 12.73 2.66 0.13
CA GLY A 54 13.93 1.85 0.28
C GLY A 54 15.10 2.41 -0.53
N PRO A 55 16.18 1.64 -0.69
CA PRO A 55 17.35 2.04 -1.46
C PRO A 55 16.98 2.57 -2.86
N GLY A 56 17.46 3.77 -3.20
CA GLY A 56 17.18 4.42 -4.48
C GLY A 56 15.78 5.03 -4.61
N ARG A 57 14.89 4.84 -3.63
CA ARG A 57 13.50 5.34 -3.59
C ARG A 57 13.12 5.90 -2.22
N SER A 58 13.98 6.77 -1.67
CA SER A 58 13.70 7.53 -0.44
C SER A 58 13.47 9.03 -0.68
N ALA A 59 13.12 9.77 0.38
CA ALA A 59 13.08 11.23 0.34
C ALA A 59 14.50 11.82 0.16
N VAL A 60 15.49 11.22 0.81
CA VAL A 60 16.92 11.58 0.68
C VAL A 60 17.40 11.36 -0.76
N ASP A 61 17.13 10.19 -1.35
CA ASP A 61 17.44 9.92 -2.76
C ASP A 61 16.79 10.93 -3.71
N THR A 62 15.57 11.37 -3.38
CA THR A 62 14.86 12.37 -4.18
C THR A 62 15.59 13.72 -4.15
N ILE A 63 16.13 14.12 -3.00
CA ILE A 63 16.91 15.35 -2.83
C ILE A 63 18.25 15.23 -3.56
N ILE A 64 18.98 14.13 -3.33
CA ILE A 64 20.31 13.88 -3.92
C ILE A 64 20.25 13.88 -5.45
N LYS A 65 19.20 13.27 -6.04
CA LYS A 65 19.07 13.17 -7.50
C LYS A 65 18.89 14.53 -8.19
N GLN A 66 18.41 15.56 -7.48
CA GLN A 66 18.13 16.91 -8.02
C GLN A 66 17.32 16.90 -9.34
N LYS A 67 16.48 15.89 -9.55
CA LYS A 67 15.62 15.76 -10.75
C LYS A 67 14.26 16.41 -10.52
N PRO A 68 13.55 16.80 -11.59
CA PRO A 68 12.16 17.21 -11.50
C PRO A 68 11.32 16.18 -10.75
N LEU A 69 10.55 16.65 -9.77
CA LEU A 69 9.69 15.81 -8.96
C LEU A 69 8.53 15.29 -9.82
N SER A 70 8.22 14.00 -9.71
CA SER A 70 6.98 13.45 -10.24
C SER A 70 5.76 14.02 -9.51
N GLU A 71 4.58 13.93 -10.13
CA GLU A 71 3.33 14.39 -9.51
C GLU A 71 3.06 13.71 -8.15
N GLY A 72 3.39 12.42 -8.05
CA GLY A 72 3.33 11.71 -6.76
C GLY A 72 4.28 12.31 -5.72
N GLN A 73 5.49 12.71 -6.13
CA GLN A 73 6.46 13.33 -5.22
C GLN A 73 6.06 14.75 -4.80
N LYS A 74 5.48 15.55 -5.71
CA LYS A 74 4.96 16.89 -5.42
C LYS A 74 3.80 16.83 -4.43
N ARG A 75 2.82 15.93 -4.65
CA ARG A 75 1.66 15.76 -3.75
C ARG A 75 2.06 15.47 -2.30
N ARG A 76 3.18 14.77 -2.08
CA ARG A 76 3.70 14.51 -0.71
C ARG A 76 4.05 15.79 0.05
N LYS A 77 4.47 16.87 -0.61
CA LYS A 77 4.79 18.14 0.06
C LYS A 77 3.58 18.78 0.73
N HIS A 78 2.39 18.53 0.18
CA HIS A 78 1.14 19.13 0.66
C HIS A 78 0.34 18.19 1.58
N ARG A 79 0.79 16.94 1.73
CA ARG A 79 0.16 15.98 2.65
C ARG A 79 0.72 16.15 4.05
N LYS A 80 -0.15 16.42 5.02
CA LYS A 80 0.21 16.52 6.44
C LYS A 80 0.65 15.17 7.02
N TYR A 81 0.00 14.09 6.59
CA TYR A 81 0.24 12.75 7.07
C TYR A 81 0.55 11.79 5.92
N THR A 82 1.48 10.86 6.13
CA THR A 82 1.76 9.77 5.20
C THR A 82 2.15 8.53 5.98
N SER A 83 1.56 7.39 5.62
CA SER A 83 2.07 6.08 6.05
C SER A 83 3.08 5.58 5.01
N ARG A 84 4.24 5.12 5.47
CA ARG A 84 5.32 4.58 4.64
C ARG A 84 5.94 3.39 5.34
N VAL A 85 6.32 2.40 4.55
CA VAL A 85 6.91 1.15 5.02
C VAL A 85 8.15 0.85 4.17
N HIS A 86 9.21 0.35 4.82
CA HIS A 86 10.43 0.00 4.12
C HIS A 86 10.20 -1.27 3.30
N VAL A 87 10.85 -1.36 2.14
CA VAL A 87 10.72 -2.53 1.25
C VAL A 87 11.17 -3.82 1.93
N GLU A 88 12.21 -3.77 2.76
CA GLU A 88 12.71 -4.95 3.48
C GLU A 88 11.73 -5.42 4.55
N ASP A 89 11.06 -4.50 5.25
CA ASP A 89 10.04 -4.84 6.25
C ASP A 89 8.84 -5.53 5.58
N ILE A 90 8.45 -5.07 4.38
CA ILE A 90 7.41 -5.72 3.58
C ILE A 90 7.84 -7.14 3.21
N CYS A 91 9.06 -7.30 2.69
CA CYS A 91 9.58 -8.61 2.34
C CYS A 91 9.60 -9.55 3.55
N GLN A 92 10.03 -9.05 4.72
CA GLN A 92 10.03 -9.82 5.95
C GLN A 92 8.62 -10.27 6.34
N ALA A 93 7.64 -9.36 6.32
CA ALA A 93 6.25 -9.68 6.62
C ALA A 93 5.68 -10.73 5.66
N LEU A 94 5.90 -10.56 4.35
CA LEU A 94 5.47 -11.53 3.34
C LEU A 94 6.07 -12.92 3.59
N MET A 95 7.38 -12.98 3.82
CA MET A 95 8.06 -14.25 4.10
C MET A 95 7.53 -14.91 5.38
N ALA A 96 7.29 -14.13 6.44
CA ALA A 96 6.70 -14.64 7.67
C ALA A 96 5.34 -15.29 7.42
N THR A 97 4.49 -14.70 6.56
CA THR A 97 3.17 -15.27 6.25
C THR A 97 3.22 -16.54 5.39
N ILE A 98 4.27 -16.71 4.59
CA ILE A 98 4.49 -17.93 3.79
C ILE A 98 4.99 -19.07 4.69
N TYR A 99 5.91 -18.79 5.61
CA TYR A 99 6.52 -19.83 6.46
C TYR A 99 5.75 -20.11 7.74
N THR A 100 4.95 -19.16 8.21
CA THR A 100 4.12 -19.29 9.42
C THR A 100 2.68 -18.87 9.07
N PRO A 101 1.98 -19.64 8.21
CA PRO A 101 0.62 -19.30 7.86
C PRO A 101 -0.26 -19.31 9.12
N SER A 102 -0.86 -18.18 9.42
CA SER A 102 -1.89 -18.07 10.46
C SER A 102 -3.09 -18.94 10.05
N SER A 103 -3.47 -19.84 10.96
CA SER A 103 -4.57 -20.80 10.78
C SER A 103 -5.93 -20.13 10.67
#